data_AF-A0A3M1QZJ3-F1
#
_entry.id   AF-A0A3M1QZJ3-F1
#
_cell.length_a   1.000
_cell.length_b   1.000
_cell.length_c   1.000
_cell.angle_alpha   90.00
_cell.angle_beta   90.00
_cell.angle_gamma   90.00
#
_symmetry.space_group_name_H-M   'P 1'
#
loop_
_entity.id
_entity.type
_entity.pdbx_description
1 polymer ?
#
loop_
_entity_poly.entity_id
_entity_poly.type
_entity_poly.pdbx_seq_one_letter_code
_entity_poly.pdbx_strand_id
1 'polypeptide(L)' 'MRVIETGFASDGARYVVMERALGVPFDEYARRADVTLEALLATFAKVCDAVAYAHQRGVIHRDLK' A
#
# COMPACT_ATOMS: atom_id res chain seq x y z
N MET A 1 -6.04 5.25 -1.58
CA MET A 1 -5.95 4.14 -2.56
C MET A 1 -7.36 3.67 -2.90
N ARG A 2 -7.80 4.04 -4.10
CA ARG A 2 -9.13 3.71 -4.62
C ARG A 2 -8.98 3.11 -6.02
N VAL A 3 -9.74 2.04 -6.31
CA VAL A 3 -9.90 1.53 -7.67
C VAL A 3 -10.80 2.49 -8.44
N ILE A 4 -10.32 2.96 -9.59
CA ILE A 4 -11.04 3.87 -10.49
C ILE A 4 -11.80 3.06 -11.53
N GLU A 5 -11.14 2.06 -12.12
CA GLU A 5 -11.71 1.25 -13.21
C GLU A 5 -11.09 -0.16 -13.19
N THR A 6 -11.84 -1.14 -13.67
CA THR A 6 -11.36 -2.50 -13.96
C THR A 6 -11.87 -2.92 -15.31
N GLY A 7 -11.08 -3.64 -16.11
CA GLY A 7 -11.52 -4.06 -17.44
C GLY A 7 -10.60 -5.06 -18.11
N PHE A 8 -10.78 -5.20 -19.42
CA PHE A 8 -9.97 -6.05 -20.31
C PHE A 8 -9.34 -5.18 -21.41
N ALA A 9 -8.04 -5.34 -21.62
CA ALA A 9 -7.34 -4.74 -22.74
C ALA A 9 -7.75 -5.44 -24.05
N SER A 10 -7.39 -4.84 -25.19
CA SER A 10 -7.73 -5.34 -26.52
C SER A 10 -7.18 -6.73 -26.83
N ASP A 11 -6.16 -7.18 -26.12
CA ASP A 11 -5.56 -8.51 -26.18
C ASP A 11 -6.19 -9.52 -25.18
N GLY A 12 -7.19 -9.10 -24.40
CA GLY A 12 -7.85 -9.91 -23.39
C GLY A 12 -7.18 -9.90 -22.01
N ALA A 13 -6.07 -9.17 -21.80
CA ALA A 13 -5.45 -9.04 -20.48
C ALA A 13 -6.33 -8.24 -19.51
N ARG A 14 -6.43 -8.64 -18.25
CA ARG A 14 -7.14 -7.85 -17.23
C ARG A 14 -6.29 -6.68 -16.76
N TYR A 15 -6.93 -5.52 -16.58
CA TYR A 15 -6.29 -4.36 -15.95
C TYR A 15 -7.13 -3.81 -14.80
N VAL A 16 -6.46 -3.10 -13.90
CA VAL A 16 -7.05 -2.32 -12.82
C VAL A 16 -6.40 -0.94 -12.83
N VAL A 17 -7.21 0.10 -12.99
CA VAL A 17 -6.78 1.50 -12.85
C VAL A 17 -7.04 1.93 -11.42
N MET A 18 -6.05 2.53 -10.79
CA MET A 18 -6.12 2.98 -9.41
C MET A 18 -5.53 4.37 -9.25
N GLU A 19 -5.89 5.04 -8.17
CA GLU A 19 -5.27 6.29 -7.73
C GLU A 19 -3.74 6.16 -7.71
N ARG A 20 -3.03 7.13 -8.31
CA ARG A 20 -1.57 7.14 -8.34
C ARG A 20 -1.02 7.45 -6.95
N ALA A 21 -0.40 6.46 -6.31
CA ALA A 21 0.36 6.67 -5.08
C ALA A 21 1.62 7.50 -5.38
N LEU A 22 1.76 8.63 -4.69
CA LEU A 22 2.95 9.49 -4.75
C LEU A 22 3.88 9.14 -3.58
N GLY A 23 5.19 9.26 -3.81
CA GLY A 23 6.22 8.97 -2.80
C GLY A 23 7.06 7.76 -3.19
N VAL A 24 7.63 7.10 -2.18
CA VAL A 24 8.50 5.93 -2.34
C VAL A 24 7.93 4.74 -1.57
N PRO A 25 8.31 3.50 -1.93
CA PRO A 25 8.01 2.31 -1.14
C PRO A 25 8.42 2.46 0.32
N PHE A 26 7.66 1.85 1.22
CA PHE A 26 7.91 1.94 2.67
C PHE A 26 9.28 1.40 3.05
N ASP A 27 9.71 0.29 2.46
CA ASP A 27 11.00 -0.33 2.71
C ASP A 27 12.16 0.56 2.22
N GLU A 28 11.97 1.29 1.12
CA GLU A 28 12.92 2.30 0.66
C GLU A 28 13.00 3.48 1.64
N TYR A 29 11.84 3.99 2.09
CA TYR A 29 11.78 5.06 3.10
C TYR A 29 12.48 4.64 4.40
N ALA A 30 12.23 3.42 4.89
CA ALA A 30 12.81 2.90 6.12
C ALA A 30 14.33 2.74 6.08
N ARG A 31 14.92 2.59 4.89
CA ARG A 31 16.37 2.46 4.70
C ARG A 31 17.10 3.80 4.60
N ARG A 32 16.38 4.93 4.56
CA ARG A 32 17.02 6.23 4.43
C ARG A 32 17.74 6.60 5.72
N ALA A 33 18.98 7.08 5.61
CA ALA A 33 19.84 7.38 6.74
C ALA A 33 19.35 8.57 7.59
N ASP A 34 18.49 9.42 7.03
CA ASP A 34 17.92 10.61 7.68
C ASP A 34 16.60 10.33 8.42
N VAL A 35 16.05 9.12 8.35
CA VAL A 35 14.80 8.77 9.03
C VAL A 35 15.09 8.30 10.45
N THR A 36 14.53 9.01 11.43
CA THR A 36 14.61 8.59 12.84
C THR A 36 13.68 7.41 13.13
N LEU A 37 13.96 6.68 14.21
CA LEU A 37 13.13 5.56 14.65
C LEU A 37 11.68 6.02 14.94
N GLU A 38 11.52 7.18 15.56
CA GLU A 38 10.21 7.75 15.87
C GLU A 38 9.40 8.04 14.59
N ALA A 39 10.04 8.62 13.57
CA ALA A 39 9.39 8.90 12.29
C ALA A 39 9.01 7.61 11.54
N LEU A 40 9.89 6.59 11.61
CA LEU A 40 9.62 5.28 11.04
C LEU A 40 8.41 4.61 11.73
N LEU A 41 8.39 4.58 13.06
CA LEU A 41 7.30 4.00 13.84
C LEU A 41 5.98 4.75 13.63
N ALA A 42 6.01 6.08 13.54
CA ALA A 42 4.83 6.88 13.22
C ALA A 42 4.25 6.54 11.83
N THR A 43 5.11 6.23 10.87
CA THR A 43 4.69 5.80 9.53
C THR A 43 4.18 4.36 9.55
N PHE A 44 4.86 3.48 10.28
CA PHE A 44 4.45 2.08 10.44
C PHE A 44 3.10 1.94 11.15
N ALA A 45 2.80 2.80 12.13
CA ALA A 45 1.49 2.84 12.79
C ALA A 45 0.35 3.04 11.77
N LYS A 46 0.55 3.90 10.75
CA LYS A 46 -0.44 4.09 9.67
C LYS A 46 -0.62 2.82 8.82
N VAL A 47 0.44 2.03 8.63
CA VAL A 47 0.35 0.71 7.97
C VAL A 47 -0.48 -0.24 8.83
N CYS A 48 -0.25 -0.27 10.14
CA CYS A 48 -1.04 -1.08 11.08
C CYS A 48 -2.52 -0.69 11.05
N ASP A 49 -2.85 0.61 11.00
CA ASP A 49 -4.23 1.08 10.90
C ASP A 49 -4.91 0.58 9.60
N ALA A 50 -4.20 0.65 8.47
CA ALA A 50 -4.71 0.15 7.20
C ALA A 50 -4.94 -1.38 7.20
N VAL A 51 -4.01 -2.14 7.80
CA VAL A 51 -4.12 -3.59 7.96
C VAL A 51 -5.27 -3.94 8.92
N ALA A 52 -5.41 -3.22 10.03
CA ALA A 52 -6.51 -3.40 10.98
C ALA A 52 -7.87 -3.15 10.30
N TYR A 53 -7.97 -2.10 9.49
CA TYR A 53 -9.18 -1.82 8.70
C TYR A 53 -9.53 -2.96 7.73
N ALA A 54 -8.53 -3.57 7.09
CA ALA A 54 -8.71 -4.73 6.21
C ALA A 54 -9.15 -5.97 7.00
N HIS A 55 -8.51 -6.25 8.14
CA HIS A 55 -8.86 -7.38 9.02
C HIS A 55 -10.29 -7.28 9.55
N GLN A 56 -10.77 -6.07 9.89
CA GLN A 56 -12.17 -5.86 10.29
C GLN A 56 -13.18 -6.24 9.19
N ARG A 57 -12.74 -6.35 7.94
CA ARG A 57 -13.54 -6.79 6.78
C ARG A 57 -13.25 -8.23 6.36
N GLY A 58 -12.50 -8.98 7.18
CA GLY A 58 -12.10 -10.35 6.87
C GLY A 58 -11.07 -10.46 5.75
N VAL A 59 -10.44 -9.36 5.34
CA VAL A 59 -9.41 -9.34 4.30
C VAL A 59 -8.05 -9.60 4.92
N ILE A 60 -7.37 -10.68 4.51
CA ILE A 60 -5.99 -10.99 4.89
C ILE A 60 -5.08 -10.61 3.71
N HIS A 61 -4.07 -9.76 3.94
CA HIS A 61 -3.21 -9.25 2.86
C HIS A 61 -2.35 -10.35 2.20
N ARG A 62 -1.81 -11.27 3.00
CA ARG A 62 -0.96 -12.43 2.62
C ARG A 62 0.38 -12.14 1.94
N ASP A 63 0.70 -10.89 1.62
CA ASP A 63 1.96 -10.49 0.94
C ASP A 63 2.44 -9.12 1.44
N LEU A 64 2.32 -8.89 2.75
CA LEU A 64 2.86 -7.68 3.38
C LEU A 64 4.37 -7.86 3.57
N LYS A 65 5.17 -6.97 2.99
CA LYS A 65 6.64 -6.96 3.05
C LYS A 65 7.20 -5.54 3.11
#